data_AF-A0A540MVI7-F1
#
_entry.id   AF-A0A540MVI7-F1
#
_cell.length_a   1.000
_cell.length_b   1.000
_cell.length_c   1.000
_cell.angle_alpha   90.00
_cell.angle_beta   90.00
_cell.angle_gamma   90.00
#
_symmetry.space_group_name_H-M   'P 1'
#
loop_
_entity.id
_entity.type
_entity.pdbx_description
1 polymer ?
#
loop_
_entity_poly.entity_id
_entity_poly.type
_entity_poly.pdbx_seq_one_letter_code
_entity_poly.pdbx_strand_id
1 'polypeptide(L)'
;MTAATLHAIAILLKRAKDWDLFINLGASDYPLMCQDDLLHIFSFLPRELNFLEHTSNIGWKENKKARPVIIVPGLYHSMKSGVYWARERRSIPASFKLYMEGYFHTVACSHKDYQNTSVNHNLHYIRRDSPLKANPIILTLEHYNDMVQSGAPFAGTFARDDCETCCKGVEQLIVKLVDSENIRPKQCK
;
A
#
# COMPACT_ATOMS: atom_id res chain seq x y z
N MET A 1 6.34 -10.47 -3.71
CA MET A 1 6.27 -9.00 -3.82
C MET A 1 7.31 -8.34 -2.92
N THR A 2 7.19 -8.38 -1.60
CA THR A 2 8.13 -7.70 -0.66
C THR A 2 9.61 -8.04 -0.90
N ALA A 3 9.96 -9.31 -1.14
CA ALA A 3 11.33 -9.70 -1.43
C ALA A 3 11.89 -9.02 -2.70
N ALA A 4 11.09 -8.92 -3.76
CA ALA A 4 11.47 -8.25 -5.00
C ALA A 4 11.64 -6.74 -4.78
N THR A 5 10.72 -6.11 -4.03
CA THR A 5 10.79 -4.69 -3.66
C THR A 5 12.07 -4.39 -2.84
N LEU A 6 12.35 -5.19 -1.81
CA LEU A 6 13.57 -5.02 -1.00
C LEU A 6 14.84 -5.24 -1.83
N HIS A 7 14.82 -6.18 -2.76
CA HIS A 7 15.95 -6.42 -3.66
C HIS A 7 16.19 -5.22 -4.59
N ALA A 8 15.13 -4.66 -5.19
CA ALA A 8 15.20 -3.47 -6.02
C ALA A 8 15.75 -2.26 -5.24
N ILE A 9 15.24 -2.02 -4.02
CA ILE A 9 15.73 -0.94 -3.15
C ILE A 9 17.22 -1.13 -2.83
N ALA A 10 17.66 -2.35 -2.52
CA ALA A 10 19.07 -2.63 -2.25
C ALA A 10 19.98 -2.33 -3.45
N ILE A 11 19.51 -2.61 -4.67
CA ILE A 11 20.22 -2.26 -5.90
C ILE A 11 20.28 -0.74 -6.07
N LEU A 12 19.16 -0.04 -5.91
CA LEU A 12 19.09 1.42 -6.05
C LEU A 12 20.05 2.09 -5.05
N LEU A 13 19.95 1.78 -3.76
CA LEU A 13 20.85 2.30 -2.73
C LEU A 13 22.35 2.08 -3.03
N LYS A 14 22.68 1.01 -3.77
CA LYS A 14 24.06 0.71 -4.17
C LYS A 14 24.50 1.41 -5.46
N ARG A 15 23.59 1.66 -6.40
CA ARG A 15 23.90 2.09 -7.78
C ARG A 15 23.51 3.53 -8.11
N ALA A 16 22.41 4.02 -7.55
CA ALA A 16 21.89 5.37 -7.74
C ALA A 16 21.63 5.96 -6.35
N LYS A 17 22.40 6.97 -5.95
CA LYS A 17 22.35 7.52 -4.59
C LYS A 17 21.52 8.80 -4.49
N ASP A 18 21.09 9.32 -5.62
CA ASP A 18 20.50 10.64 -5.84
C ASP A 18 19.01 10.56 -6.25
N TRP A 19 18.31 9.53 -5.78
CA TRP A 19 16.85 9.44 -5.91
C TRP A 19 16.17 9.91 -4.63
N ASP A 20 15.05 10.62 -4.79
CA ASP A 20 14.26 11.13 -3.66
C ASP A 20 13.08 10.23 -3.29
N LEU A 21 12.48 9.55 -4.28
CA LEU A 21 11.25 8.78 -4.10
C LEU A 21 11.37 7.39 -4.71
N PHE A 22 10.81 6.40 -4.02
CA PHE A 22 10.65 5.04 -4.52
C PHE A 22 9.16 4.72 -4.70
N ILE A 23 8.74 4.48 -5.94
CA ILE A 23 7.36 4.09 -6.28
C ILE A 23 7.37 2.65 -6.80
N ASN A 24 6.64 1.77 -6.13
CA ASN A 24 6.49 0.38 -6.57
C ASN A 24 5.27 0.25 -7.50
N LEU A 25 5.49 -0.17 -8.74
CA LEU A 25 4.44 -0.36 -9.75
C LEU A 25 4.37 -1.82 -10.18
N GLY A 26 3.15 -2.31 -10.38
CA GLY A 26 2.85 -3.57 -11.04
C GLY A 26 2.66 -3.41 -12.55
N ALA A 27 2.69 -4.52 -13.28
CA ALA A 27 2.50 -4.53 -14.74
C ALA A 27 1.09 -4.15 -15.21
N SER A 28 0.14 -4.01 -14.27
CA SER A 28 -1.25 -3.63 -14.53
C SER A 28 -1.59 -2.26 -13.94
N ASP A 29 -0.59 -1.53 -13.44
CA ASP A 29 -0.75 -0.18 -12.95
C ASP A 29 -0.38 0.80 -14.08
N TYR A 30 -1.17 1.86 -14.24
CA TYR A 30 -0.93 2.89 -15.25
C TYR A 30 -0.95 4.30 -14.62
N PRO A 31 -0.08 5.20 -15.08
CA PRO A 31 -0.11 6.59 -14.66
C PRO A 31 -1.35 7.28 -15.23
N LEU A 32 -2.10 7.99 -14.37
CA LEU A 32 -3.22 8.85 -14.76
C LEU A 32 -2.76 10.29 -15.13
N MET A 33 -1.46 10.53 -15.05
CA MET A 33 -0.83 11.84 -15.18
C MET A 33 0.39 11.75 -16.08
N CYS A 34 0.71 12.86 -16.76
CA CYS A 34 1.97 12.97 -17.49
C CYS A 34 3.14 13.00 -16.51
N GLN A 35 4.32 12.61 -17.01
CA GLN A 35 5.55 12.60 -16.22
C GLN A 35 5.90 13.99 -15.67
N ASP A 36 5.80 15.03 -16.48
CA ASP A 36 6.16 16.40 -16.08
C ASP A 36 5.26 16.91 -14.94
N ASP A 37 3.96 16.61 -15.01
CA ASP A 37 2.99 16.99 -13.99
C ASP A 37 3.24 16.24 -12.68
N LEU A 38 3.57 14.96 -12.79
CA LEU A 38 3.93 14.14 -11.63
C LEU A 38 5.19 14.70 -10.93
N LEU A 39 6.21 15.04 -11.71
CA LEU A 39 7.46 15.64 -11.21
C LEU A 39 7.22 17.02 -10.60
N HIS A 40 6.42 17.85 -11.26
CA HIS A 40 6.06 19.18 -10.78
C HIS A 40 5.38 19.07 -9.42
N ILE A 41 4.42 18.16 -9.25
CA ILE A 41 3.71 17.97 -7.98
C ILE A 41 4.64 17.45 -6.89
N PHE A 42 5.44 16.42 -7.17
CA PHE A 42 6.36 15.89 -6.17
C PHE A 42 7.45 16.88 -5.76
N SER A 43 7.77 17.87 -6.60
CA SER A 43 8.72 18.92 -6.24
C SER A 43 8.25 19.81 -5.08
N PHE A 44 6.93 19.92 -4.86
CA PHE A 44 6.36 20.69 -3.74
C PHE A 44 6.16 19.87 -2.47
N LEU A 45 6.29 18.54 -2.53
CA LEU A 45 6.08 17.67 -1.38
C LEU A 45 7.36 17.56 -0.54
N PRO A 46 7.27 17.59 0.80
CA PRO A 46 8.41 17.28 1.66
C PRO A 46 8.94 15.87 1.36
N ARG A 47 10.26 15.75 1.18
CA ARG A 47 10.93 14.50 0.79
C ARG A 47 10.84 13.42 1.86
N GLU A 48 10.53 13.79 3.09
CA GLU A 48 10.46 12.89 4.24
C GLU A 48 9.14 12.11 4.30
N LEU A 49 8.15 12.47 3.48
CA LEU A 49 6.82 11.85 3.52
C LEU A 49 6.80 10.44 2.92
N ASN A 50 6.05 9.55 3.56
CA ASN A 50 5.81 8.18 3.14
C ASN A 50 4.32 7.97 2.85
N PHE A 51 3.99 7.71 1.59
CA PHE A 51 2.61 7.46 1.15
C PHE A 51 2.26 5.98 1.36
N LEU A 52 1.68 5.67 2.52
CA LEU A 52 1.31 4.33 2.93
C LEU A 52 -0.15 4.31 3.38
N GLU A 53 -1.04 3.88 2.47
CA GLU A 53 -2.43 3.60 2.84
C GLU A 53 -2.47 2.50 3.90
N HIS A 54 -3.08 2.80 5.04
CA HIS A 54 -3.24 1.89 6.16
C HIS A 54 -4.61 2.01 6.80
N THR A 55 -5.07 0.88 7.31
CA THR A 55 -6.23 0.82 8.19
C THR A 55 -5.88 0.01 9.42
N SER A 56 -6.23 0.54 10.59
CA SER A 56 -6.18 -0.19 11.86
C SER A 56 -7.38 -1.14 12.01
N ASN A 57 -8.40 -1.02 11.16
CA ASN A 57 -9.54 -1.94 11.14
C ASN A 57 -9.24 -3.17 10.25
N ILE A 58 -8.89 -4.27 10.91
CA ILE A 58 -8.51 -5.54 10.26
C ILE A 58 -9.75 -6.26 9.67
N GLY A 59 -10.94 -5.99 10.20
CA GLY A 59 -12.21 -6.56 9.73
C GLY A 59 -12.19 -8.09 9.61
N TRP A 60 -12.64 -8.61 8.46
CA TRP A 60 -12.75 -10.07 8.21
C TRP A 60 -11.42 -10.83 8.28
N LYS A 61 -10.28 -10.15 8.08
CA LYS A 61 -8.96 -10.80 8.12
C LYS A 61 -8.52 -11.12 9.55
N GLU A 62 -9.11 -10.49 10.57
CA GLU A 62 -8.76 -10.73 11.97
C GLU A 62 -9.01 -12.19 12.36
N ASN A 63 -10.19 -12.71 12.01
CA ASN A 63 -10.58 -14.10 12.26
C ASN A 63 -9.73 -15.12 11.48
N LYS A 64 -9.16 -14.72 10.34
CA LYS A 64 -8.36 -15.60 9.48
C LYS A 64 -6.85 -15.51 9.73
N LYS A 65 -6.35 -14.39 10.25
CA LYS A 65 -4.89 -14.14 10.41
C LYS A 65 -4.45 -13.85 11.84
N ALA A 66 -5.27 -13.17 12.64
CA ALA A 66 -4.86 -12.74 13.98
C ALA A 66 -5.26 -13.74 15.07
N ARG A 67 -6.46 -14.31 14.97
CA ARG A 67 -7.02 -15.21 15.99
C ARG A 67 -6.64 -16.69 15.91
N PRO A 68 -6.26 -17.26 14.75
CA PRO A 68 -5.85 -18.67 14.70
C PRO A 68 -4.57 -18.94 15.51
N VAL A 69 -4.49 -20.12 16.11
CA VAL A 69 -3.28 -20.64 16.77
C VAL A 69 -2.72 -21.77 15.91
N ILE A 70 -1.43 -21.66 15.60
CA ILE A 70 -0.71 -22.61 14.78
C ILE A 70 0.29 -23.34 15.66
N ILE A 71 0.19 -24.67 15.71
CA ILE A 71 1.13 -25.54 16.40
C ILE A 71 2.12 -26.06 15.37
N VAL A 72 3.40 -25.77 15.58
CA VAL A 72 4.48 -26.22 14.70
C VAL A 72 5.36 -27.19 15.50
N PRO A 73 5.11 -28.51 15.43
CA PRO A 73 5.89 -29.49 16.21
C PRO A 73 7.37 -29.48 15.87
N GLY A 74 7.75 -29.10 14.65
CA GLY A 74 9.15 -28.92 14.26
C GLY A 74 9.93 -27.87 15.04
N LEU A 75 9.29 -27.03 15.89
CA LEU A 75 9.97 -26.13 16.81
C LEU A 75 10.41 -26.79 18.13
N TYR A 76 9.77 -27.89 18.54
CA TYR A 76 9.99 -28.52 19.85
C TYR A 76 10.15 -30.05 19.80
N HIS A 77 9.99 -30.66 18.62
CA HIS A 77 10.11 -32.09 18.39
C HIS A 77 11.08 -32.35 17.23
N SER A 78 12.01 -33.29 17.41
CA SER A 78 13.06 -33.61 16.42
C SER A 78 12.50 -34.23 15.15
N MET A 79 11.37 -34.92 15.25
CA MET A 79 10.67 -35.51 14.12
C MET A 79 9.90 -34.41 13.37
N LYS A 80 10.30 -34.13 12.14
CA LYS A 80 9.63 -33.13 11.29
C LYS A 80 8.25 -33.63 10.91
N SER A 81 7.21 -33.01 11.48
CA SER A 81 5.81 -33.19 11.07
C SER A 81 5.26 -31.90 10.46
N GLY A 82 4.11 -32.01 9.80
CA GLY A 82 3.38 -30.86 9.28
C GLY A 82 2.92 -29.89 10.37
N VAL A 83 2.37 -28.76 9.91
CA VAL A 83 1.80 -27.71 10.76
C VAL A 83 0.36 -28.06 11.12
N TYR A 84 -0.04 -27.86 12.37
CA TYR A 84 -1.39 -28.12 12.87
C TYR A 84 -2.11 -26.83 13.25
N TRP A 85 -3.39 -26.75 12.93
CA TRP A 85 -4.25 -25.66 13.35
C TRP A 85 -4.99 -26.06 14.62
N ALA A 86 -4.86 -25.27 15.68
CA ALA A 86 -5.63 -25.49 16.88
C ALA A 86 -7.11 -25.15 16.64
N ARG A 87 -8.01 -25.88 17.32
CA ARG A 87 -9.44 -25.60 17.28
C ARG A 87 -9.78 -24.29 18.01
N GLU A 88 -9.09 -24.04 19.11
CA GLU A 88 -9.24 -22.82 19.91
C GLU A 88 -8.61 -21.60 19.24
N ARG A 89 -9.22 -20.44 19.48
CA ARG A 89 -8.75 -19.16 18.96
C ARG A 89 -8.24 -18.28 20.09
N ARG A 90 -7.15 -17.57 19.82
CA ARG A 90 -6.59 -16.57 20.75
C ARG A 90 -7.27 -15.21 20.59
N SER A 91 -7.17 -14.37 21.61
CA SER A 91 -7.48 -12.95 21.51
C SER A 91 -6.48 -12.23 20.59
N ILE A 92 -6.88 -11.04 20.11
CA ILE A 92 -5.95 -10.15 19.40
C ILE A 92 -4.79 -9.83 20.35
N PRO A 93 -3.52 -9.93 19.90
CA PRO A 93 -2.39 -9.61 20.76
C PRO A 93 -2.46 -8.13 21.19
N ALA A 94 -2.33 -7.88 22.49
CA ALA A 94 -2.33 -6.53 23.04
C ALA A 94 -0.96 -5.85 23.00
N SER A 95 0.11 -6.63 22.80
CA SER A 95 1.50 -6.16 22.84
C SER A 95 1.94 -5.39 21.60
N PHE A 96 1.26 -5.54 20.46
CA PHE A 96 1.60 -4.84 19.22
C PHE A 96 0.36 -4.68 18.32
N LYS A 97 0.38 -3.66 17.47
CA LYS A 97 -0.67 -3.41 16.48
C LYS A 97 -0.45 -4.27 15.24
N LEU A 98 -1.54 -4.77 14.68
CA LEU A 98 -1.55 -5.52 13.43
C LEU A 98 -2.02 -4.61 12.30
N TYR A 99 -1.19 -4.43 11.28
CA TYR A 99 -1.52 -3.69 10.06
C TYR A 99 -1.89 -4.67 8.94
N MET A 100 -2.89 -4.31 8.13
CA MET A 100 -3.43 -5.16 7.05
C MET A 100 -2.40 -5.47 5.96
N GLU A 101 -1.42 -4.60 5.80
CA GLU A 101 -0.30 -4.71 4.87
C GLU A 101 1.00 -4.69 5.70
N GLY A 102 1.81 -5.74 5.54
CA GLY A 102 2.51 -6.31 6.70
C GLY A 102 3.84 -5.68 7.09
N TYR A 103 4.74 -5.45 6.13
CA TYR A 103 6.14 -5.12 6.46
C TYR A 103 6.38 -3.62 6.59
N PHE A 104 6.18 -2.86 5.50
CA PHE A 104 6.50 -1.43 5.44
C PHE A 104 5.67 -0.62 6.43
N HIS A 105 4.38 -0.91 6.55
CA HIS A 105 3.50 -0.26 7.52
C HIS A 105 3.94 -0.51 8.96
N THR A 106 4.31 -1.75 9.31
CA THR A 106 4.79 -2.05 10.66
C THR A 106 6.06 -1.28 10.97
N VAL A 107 7.02 -1.22 10.04
CA VAL A 107 8.26 -0.46 10.22
C VAL A 107 7.98 1.04 10.35
N ALA A 108 7.24 1.62 9.40
CA ALA A 108 6.92 3.05 9.37
C ALA A 108 6.13 3.51 10.60
N CYS A 109 5.18 2.70 11.07
CA CYS A 109 4.36 3.03 12.22
C CYS A 109 5.01 2.71 13.58
N SER A 110 6.01 1.82 13.63
CA SER A 110 6.66 1.44 14.90
C SER A 110 7.90 2.26 15.20
N HIS A 111 8.62 2.75 14.18
CA HIS A 111 9.87 3.48 14.38
C HIS A 111 9.62 4.96 14.68
N LYS A 112 10.28 5.52 15.70
CA LYS A 112 10.09 6.91 16.15
C LYS A 112 10.35 7.93 15.03
N ASP A 113 11.35 7.68 14.20
CA ASP A 113 11.73 8.57 13.10
C ASP A 113 10.70 8.58 11.95
N TYR A 114 9.85 7.55 11.85
CA TYR A 114 8.90 7.39 10.75
C TYR A 114 7.43 7.60 11.16
N GLN A 115 7.11 7.54 12.45
CA GLN A 115 5.75 7.65 12.99
C GLN A 115 4.99 8.92 12.54
N ASN A 116 5.70 10.03 12.35
CA ASN A 116 5.14 11.31 11.89
C ASN A 116 5.56 11.64 10.46
N THR A 117 5.78 10.63 9.62
CA THR A 117 6.09 10.81 8.20
C THR A 117 5.06 10.14 7.29
N SER A 118 4.15 9.34 7.85
CA SER A 118 3.21 8.54 7.06
C SER A 118 1.97 9.36 6.67
N VAL A 119 1.68 9.39 5.38
CA VAL A 119 0.43 9.89 4.80
C VAL A 119 -0.44 8.68 4.47
N ASN A 120 -1.70 8.69 4.94
CA ASN A 120 -2.64 7.60 4.73
C ASN A 120 -3.25 7.64 3.31
N HIS A 121 -2.40 7.45 2.30
CA HIS A 121 -2.73 7.39 0.88
C HIS A 121 -1.61 6.61 0.17
N ASN A 122 -1.91 5.71 -0.77
CA ASN A 122 -0.91 4.88 -1.48
C ASN A 122 -0.62 5.35 -2.91
N LEU A 123 -1.14 6.53 -3.29
CA LEU A 123 -1.01 7.13 -4.63
C LEU A 123 -1.68 6.34 -5.76
N HIS A 124 -2.42 5.27 -5.45
CA HIS A 124 -3.09 4.43 -6.42
C HIS A 124 -4.60 4.47 -6.23
N TYR A 125 -5.34 4.71 -7.31
CA TYR A 125 -6.75 4.41 -7.35
C TYR A 125 -6.94 2.91 -7.60
N ILE A 126 -7.51 2.21 -6.62
CA ILE A 126 -7.86 0.79 -6.71
C ILE A 126 -9.32 0.62 -6.28
N ARG A 127 -10.17 0.18 -7.21
CA ARG A 127 -11.57 -0.08 -6.92
C ARG A 127 -11.79 -1.53 -6.47
N ARG A 128 -12.59 -1.69 -5.41
CA ARG A 128 -13.00 -2.99 -4.85
C ARG A 128 -14.50 -2.95 -4.59
N ASP A 129 -15.26 -3.89 -5.17
CA ASP A 129 -16.71 -3.95 -4.92
C ASP A 129 -17.02 -4.55 -3.54
N SER A 130 -17.94 -3.89 -2.82
CA SER A 130 -18.46 -4.37 -1.54
C SER A 130 -19.62 -5.38 -1.74
N PRO A 131 -19.82 -6.38 -0.86
CA PRO A 131 -18.92 -6.89 0.17
C PRO A 131 -18.68 -8.38 -0.09
N LEU A 132 -17.58 -8.79 -0.73
CA LEU A 132 -16.96 -10.14 -0.64
C LEU A 132 -15.85 -10.42 -1.67
N LYS A 133 -15.55 -9.52 -2.61
CA LYS A 133 -14.40 -9.71 -3.51
C LYS A 133 -13.16 -9.03 -2.93
N ALA A 134 -12.23 -9.84 -2.44
CA ALA A 134 -10.93 -9.37 -1.93
C ALA A 134 -10.02 -8.82 -3.03
N ASN A 135 -10.34 -9.12 -4.30
CA ASN A 135 -9.54 -8.73 -5.45
C ASN A 135 -10.04 -7.40 -6.03
N PRO A 136 -9.13 -6.52 -6.46
CA PRO A 136 -9.45 -5.36 -7.28
C PRO A 136 -10.30 -5.75 -8.49
N ILE A 137 -11.21 -4.86 -8.88
CA ILE A 137 -11.87 -4.99 -10.19
C ILE A 137 -10.92 -4.52 -11.31
N ILE A 138 -11.15 -5.03 -12.52
CA ILE A 138 -10.45 -4.54 -13.71
C ILE A 138 -11.04 -3.17 -14.06
N LEU A 139 -10.20 -2.16 -14.15
CA LEU A 139 -10.59 -0.81 -14.51
C LEU A 139 -10.79 -0.69 -16.02
N THR A 140 -11.80 0.08 -16.41
CA THR A 140 -12.24 0.34 -17.78
C THR A 140 -12.58 1.83 -17.93
N LEU A 141 -12.88 2.29 -19.15
CA LEU A 141 -13.30 3.68 -19.42
C LEU A 141 -14.54 4.11 -18.64
N GLU A 142 -15.41 3.18 -18.25
CA GLU A 142 -16.58 3.47 -17.40
C GLU A 142 -16.18 4.05 -16.04
N HIS A 143 -14.99 3.70 -15.57
CA HIS A 143 -14.44 4.15 -14.29
C HIS A 143 -13.62 5.44 -14.40
N TYR A 144 -13.52 6.03 -15.60
CA TYR A 144 -12.65 7.19 -15.86
C TYR A 144 -12.94 8.37 -14.96
N ASN A 145 -14.21 8.72 -14.78
CA ASN A 145 -14.57 9.84 -13.92
C ASN A 145 -14.18 9.58 -12.46
N ASP A 146 -14.31 8.36 -11.96
CA ASP A 146 -13.90 8.02 -10.59
C ASP A 146 -12.38 8.05 -10.45
N MET A 147 -11.64 7.58 -11.46
CA MET A 147 -10.18 7.64 -11.52
C MET A 147 -9.69 9.08 -11.44
N VAL A 148 -10.24 9.96 -12.27
CA VAL A 148 -9.91 11.40 -12.28
C VAL A 148 -10.30 12.03 -10.95
N GLN A 149 -11.55 11.83 -10.52
CA GLN A 149 -12.07 12.34 -9.24
C GLN A 149 -11.29 11.83 -8.03
N SER A 150 -10.64 10.67 -8.10
CA SER A 150 -9.81 10.16 -7.01
C SER A 150 -8.63 11.10 -6.72
N GLY A 151 -8.12 11.78 -7.74
CA GLY A 151 -6.88 12.54 -7.67
C GLY A 151 -5.72 11.65 -7.20
N ALA A 152 -5.61 10.43 -7.71
CA ALA A 152 -4.43 9.59 -7.54
C ALA A 152 -3.58 9.68 -8.82
N PRO A 153 -2.23 9.74 -8.72
CA PRO A 153 -1.38 9.79 -9.91
C PRO A 153 -1.31 8.45 -10.68
N PHE A 154 -1.69 7.34 -10.03
CA PHE A 154 -1.72 6.02 -10.64
C PHE A 154 -3.07 5.36 -10.43
N ALA A 155 -3.42 4.42 -11.31
CA ALA A 155 -4.57 3.55 -11.17
C ALA A 155 -4.24 2.10 -11.52
N GLY A 156 -4.98 1.18 -10.92
CA GLY A 156 -4.90 -0.24 -11.22
C GLY A 156 -6.11 -1.00 -10.67
N THR A 157 -6.43 -2.18 -11.17
CA THR A 157 -5.68 -3.04 -12.11
C THR A 157 -6.30 -2.95 -13.51
N PHE A 158 -5.49 -2.72 -14.54
CA PHE A 158 -5.94 -2.77 -15.94
C PHE A 158 -5.71 -4.14 -16.59
N ALA A 159 -6.54 -4.49 -17.58
CA ALA A 159 -6.28 -5.61 -18.47
C ALA A 159 -5.09 -5.30 -19.40
N ARG A 160 -4.42 -6.34 -19.89
CA ARG A 160 -3.16 -6.22 -20.66
C ARG A 160 -3.30 -5.41 -21.96
N ASP A 161 -4.50 -5.35 -22.54
CA ASP A 161 -4.71 -4.84 -23.90
C ASP A 161 -5.59 -3.57 -23.95
N ASP A 162 -6.02 -3.04 -22.79
CA ASP A 162 -7.10 -2.04 -22.71
C ASP A 162 -6.65 -0.59 -22.43
N CYS A 163 -5.34 -0.28 -22.37
CA CYS A 163 -4.89 1.05 -21.95
C CYS A 163 -4.32 1.89 -23.11
N GLU A 164 -5.21 2.56 -23.85
CA GLU A 164 -4.81 3.48 -24.93
C GLU A 164 -4.89 4.97 -24.53
N THR A 165 -5.49 5.31 -23.38
CA THR A 165 -5.72 6.71 -22.98
C THR A 165 -5.63 6.92 -21.46
N CYS A 166 -4.49 7.42 -20.98
CA CYS A 166 -4.28 7.64 -19.52
C CYS A 166 -3.70 9.02 -19.13
N CYS A 167 -3.27 9.87 -20.06
CA CYS A 167 -2.60 11.14 -19.72
C CYS A 167 -3.56 12.34 -19.60
N LYS A 168 -4.46 12.38 -18.61
CA LYS A 168 -5.33 13.55 -18.36
C LYS A 168 -5.69 13.70 -16.87
N GLY A 169 -4.95 14.53 -16.11
CA GLY A 169 -5.40 14.91 -14.76
C GLY A 169 -4.37 15.55 -13.86
N VAL A 170 -4.11 16.86 -13.99
CA VAL A 170 -3.13 17.59 -13.16
C VAL A 170 -3.79 18.35 -12.01
N GLU A 171 -4.92 19.00 -12.29
CA GLU A 171 -5.54 19.95 -11.36
C GLU A 171 -6.12 19.26 -10.12
N GLN A 172 -6.74 18.09 -10.28
CA GLN A 172 -7.44 17.42 -9.17
C GLN A 172 -6.49 16.80 -8.14
N LEU A 173 -5.31 16.33 -8.55
CA LEU A 173 -4.30 15.82 -7.62
C LEU A 173 -3.72 16.96 -6.78
N ILE A 174 -3.37 18.11 -7.39
CA ILE A 174 -2.83 19.28 -6.67
C ILE A 174 -3.83 19.76 -5.64
N VAL A 175 -5.08 20.00 -6.03
CA VAL A 175 -6.13 20.46 -5.11
C VAL A 175 -6.32 19.47 -3.95
N LYS A 176 -6.37 18.15 -4.22
CA LYS A 176 -6.51 17.16 -3.15
C LYS A 176 -5.30 17.02 -2.25
N LEU A 177 -4.10 17.15 -2.79
CA LEU A 177 -2.88 17.13 -1.98
C LEU A 177 -2.81 18.40 -1.12
N VAL A 178 -2.99 19.58 -1.70
CA VAL A 178 -2.82 20.88 -1.03
C VAL A 178 -3.94 21.18 -0.02
N ASP A 179 -5.21 20.87 -0.33
CA ASP A 179 -6.36 21.25 0.53
C ASP A 179 -6.72 20.19 1.57
N SER A 180 -6.20 18.97 1.47
CA SER A 180 -6.57 17.93 2.42
C SER A 180 -5.74 18.00 3.70
N GLU A 181 -6.39 17.68 4.82
CA GLU A 181 -5.69 17.31 6.06
C GLU A 181 -4.78 16.07 5.91
N ASN A 182 -4.57 15.54 4.69
CA ASN A 182 -3.73 14.37 4.41
C ASN A 182 -2.23 14.67 4.21
N ILE A 183 -1.78 15.89 3.85
CA ILE A 183 -0.32 16.15 3.84
C ILE A 183 0.22 16.17 5.27
N ARG A 184 -0.61 16.52 6.26
CA ARG A 184 -0.22 16.38 7.67
C ARG A 184 0.04 14.91 7.93
N PRO A 185 1.27 14.53 8.33
CA PRO A 185 1.55 13.16 8.67
C PRO A 185 0.55 12.68 9.70
N LYS A 186 -0.16 11.60 9.37
CA LYS A 186 -1.13 11.01 10.28
C LYS A 186 -0.37 10.05 11.16
N GLN A 187 -0.53 10.24 12.47
CA GLN A 187 -0.07 9.22 13.40
C GLN A 187 -0.80 7.92 13.09
N CYS A 188 -0.04 6.82 13.04
CA CYS A 188 -0.59 5.48 12.99
C CYS A 188 -1.32 5.17 14.33
N LYS A 189 -2.55 5.67 14.47
CA LYS A 189 -3.40 5.48 15.65
C LYS A 189 -3.90 4.05 15.80
#